data_AF-A0AA35U9N0-F1
#
_entry.id   AF-A0AA35U9N0-F1
#
_cell.length_a   1.000
_cell.length_b   1.000
_cell.length_c   1.000
_cell.angle_alpha   90.00
_cell.angle_beta   90.00
_cell.angle_gamma   90.00
#
_symmetry.space_group_name_H-M   'P 1'
#
loop_
_entity.id
_entity.type
_entity.pdbx_description
1 polymer ?
#
loop_
_entity_poly.entity_id
_entity_poly.type
_entity_poly.pdbx_seq_one_letter_code
_entity_poly.pdbx_strand_id
1 'polypeptide(L)'
;MQGIITDGDIRRMLTRVQKPIAALMSDDVINHAMTSPTTVTKDMSLKEAVGIMGQKQVWDLPVVTSDGTIEGLLHLHPAIKALMKDFSND
;
A
#
# COMPACT_ATOMS: atom_id res chain seq x y z
N MET A 1 6.10 -10.66 4.28
CA MET A 1 4.99 -10.21 3.40
C MET A 1 5.28 -10.65 1.96
N GLN A 2 4.31 -11.13 1.17
CA GLN A 2 4.56 -11.61 -0.22
C GLN A 2 4.12 -10.61 -1.32
N GLY A 3 3.23 -9.66 -1.02
CA GLY A 3 2.79 -8.63 -1.96
C GLY A 3 1.61 -7.84 -1.43
N ILE A 4 1.19 -6.81 -2.17
CA ILE A 4 -0.02 -6.03 -1.94
C ILE A 4 -0.86 -6.01 -3.21
N ILE A 5 -2.17 -6.18 -3.06
CA ILE A 5 -3.12 -5.97 -4.15
C ILE A 5 -3.92 -4.70 -3.87
N THR A 6 -4.02 -3.84 -4.88
CA THR A 6 -4.76 -2.58 -4.79
C THR A 6 -5.93 -2.56 -5.77
N ASP A 7 -6.86 -1.63 -5.58
CA ASP A 7 -7.91 -1.36 -6.58
C ASP A 7 -7.33 -1.06 -7.98
N GLY A 8 -6.16 -0.43 -8.04
CA GLY A 8 -5.46 -0.19 -9.30
C GLY A 8 -5.05 -1.48 -10.01
N ASP A 9 -4.65 -2.49 -9.25
CA ASP A 9 -4.31 -3.81 -9.77
C ASP A 9 -5.56 -4.56 -10.22
N ILE A 10 -6.65 -4.54 -9.43
CA ILE A 10 -7.94 -5.13 -9.80
C ILE A 10 -8.48 -4.48 -11.08
N ARG A 11 -8.46 -3.15 -11.19
CA ARG A 11 -8.87 -2.43 -12.40
C ARG A 11 -8.01 -2.83 -13.60
N ARG A 12 -6.69 -2.91 -13.44
CA ARG A 12 -5.78 -3.36 -14.51
C ARG A 12 -6.06 -4.80 -14.91
N MET A 13 -6.31 -5.67 -13.94
CA MET A 13 -6.63 -7.07 -14.14
C MET A 13 -7.90 -7.22 -14.98
N LEU A 14 -8.99 -6.53 -14.60
CA LEU A 14 -10.27 -6.55 -15.31
C LEU A 14 -10.20 -5.96 -16.73
N THR A 15 -9.29 -5.03 -16.99
CA THR A 15 -9.17 -4.35 -18.30
C THR A 15 -8.18 -5.00 -19.24
N ARG A 16 -7.15 -5.69 -18.72
CA ARG A 16 -6.06 -6.27 -19.53
C ARG A 16 -6.20 -7.77 -19.74
N VAL A 17 -6.77 -8.50 -18.79
CA VAL A 17 -6.84 -9.96 -18.88
C VAL A 17 -8.06 -10.38 -19.71
N GLN A 18 -7.81 -10.98 -20.87
CA GLN A 18 -8.84 -11.48 -21.78
C GLN A 18 -9.30 -12.90 -21.39
N LYS A 19 -9.55 -13.14 -20.11
CA LYS A 19 -10.11 -14.39 -19.60
C LYS A 19 -11.58 -14.18 -19.23
N PRO A 20 -12.44 -15.21 -19.34
CA PRO A 20 -13.75 -15.18 -18.69
C PRO A 20 -13.59 -14.89 -17.20
N ILE A 21 -14.49 -14.08 -16.62
CA ILE A 21 -14.43 -13.66 -15.22
C ILE A 21 -14.26 -14.85 -14.28
N ALA A 22 -14.95 -15.97 -14.52
CA ALA A 22 -14.84 -17.18 -13.71
C ALA A 22 -13.40 -17.74 -13.65
N ALA A 23 -12.69 -17.76 -14.79
CA ALA A 23 -11.31 -18.20 -14.85
C ALA A 23 -10.38 -17.20 -14.17
N LEU A 24 -10.64 -15.90 -14.32
CA LEU A 24 -9.88 -14.85 -13.65
C LEU A 24 -9.99 -14.90 -12.12
N MET A 25 -11.19 -15.19 -11.61
CA MET A 25 -11.44 -15.36 -10.18
C MET A 25 -10.82 -16.65 -9.61
N SER A 26 -10.33 -17.52 -10.47
CA SER A 26 -9.64 -18.77 -10.09
C SER A 26 -8.12 -18.64 -10.15
N ASP A 27 -7.57 -17.50 -10.60
CA ASP A 27 -6.13 -17.24 -10.60
C ASP A 27 -5.64 -16.90 -9.17
N ASP A 28 -4.40 -17.29 -8.85
CA ASP A 28 -3.78 -16.83 -7.60
C ASP A 28 -3.61 -15.31 -7.58
N VAL A 29 -4.04 -14.68 -6.49
CA VAL A 29 -3.96 -13.21 -6.29
C VAL A 29 -2.55 -12.66 -6.50
N ILE A 30 -1.52 -13.44 -6.13
CA ILE A 30 -0.13 -13.02 -6.24
C ILE A 30 0.30 -12.72 -7.68
N ASN A 31 -0.32 -13.37 -8.67
CA ASN A 31 -0.05 -13.16 -10.08
C ASN A 31 -0.52 -11.78 -10.58
N HIS A 32 -1.43 -11.16 -9.83
CA HIS A 32 -2.02 -9.87 -10.16
C HIS A 32 -1.66 -8.78 -9.14
N ALA A 33 -0.87 -9.10 -8.12
CA ALA A 33 -0.47 -8.21 -7.04
C ALA A 33 0.90 -7.56 -7.29
N MET A 34 1.17 -6.45 -6.60
CA MET A 34 2.50 -5.87 -6.48
C MET A 34 3.33 -6.67 -5.48
N THR A 35 4.32 -7.43 -5.96
CA THR A 35 5.13 -8.37 -5.14
C THR A 35 6.30 -7.71 -4.40
N SER A 36 6.62 -6.46 -4.71
CA SER A 36 7.69 -5.70 -4.04
C SER A 36 7.20 -4.30 -3.65
N PRO A 37 6.21 -4.20 -2.72
CA PRO A 37 5.74 -2.91 -2.25
C PRO A 37 6.82 -2.16 -1.48
N THR A 38 6.76 -0.84 -1.53
CA THR A 38 7.54 -0.01 -0.60
C THR A 38 6.91 -0.14 0.78
N THR A 39 7.71 -0.49 1.79
CA THR A 39 7.25 -0.66 3.18
C THR A 39 7.95 0.32 4.10
N VAL A 40 7.40 0.52 5.29
CA VAL A 40 7.97 1.33 6.37
C VAL A 40 7.91 0.56 7.69
N THR A 41 8.64 1.03 8.71
CA THR A 41 8.57 0.47 10.06
C THR A 41 7.74 1.39 10.96
N LYS A 42 7.23 0.86 12.08
CA LYS A 42 6.44 1.64 13.06
C LYS A 42 7.22 2.79 13.70
N ASP A 43 8.54 2.69 13.72
CA ASP A 43 9.44 3.68 14.34
C ASP A 43 9.75 4.87 13.40
N MET A 44 9.37 4.76 12.11
CA MET A 44 9.53 5.85 11.14
C MET A 44 8.58 7.00 11.45
N SER A 45 9.07 8.24 11.35
CA SER A 45 8.20 9.39 11.57
C SER A 45 7.12 9.50 10.49
N LEU A 46 5.96 10.01 10.88
CA LEU A 46 4.83 10.18 9.96
C LEU A 46 5.18 11.13 8.80
N LYS A 47 6.02 12.13 9.06
CA LYS A 47 6.52 13.08 8.05
C LYS A 47 7.37 12.40 6.98
N GLU A 48 8.28 11.51 7.39
CA GLU A 48 9.11 10.74 6.45
C GLU A 48 8.26 9.76 5.64
N ALA A 49 7.34 9.04 6.29
CA ALA A 49 6.45 8.10 5.61
C ALA A 49 5.59 8.81 4.54
N VAL A 50 5.01 9.98 4.87
CA VAL A 50 4.27 10.80 3.88
C VAL A 50 5.20 11.33 2.78
N GLY A 51 6.44 11.67 3.10
CA GLY A 51 7.46 12.01 2.11
C GLY A 51 7.72 10.87 1.11
N ILE A 52 7.84 9.63 1.59
CA ILE A 52 7.99 8.44 0.75
C ILE A 52 6.76 8.24 -0.13
N MET A 53 5.55 8.37 0.42
CA MET A 53 4.29 8.31 -0.34
C MET A 53 4.30 9.30 -1.52
N GLY A 54 4.71 10.55 -1.27
CA GLY A 54 4.84 11.58 -2.30
C GLY A 54 5.89 11.25 -3.35
N GLN A 55 7.07 10.78 -2.96
CA GLN A 55 8.14 10.41 -3.90
C GLN A 55 7.77 9.21 -4.77
N LYS A 56 7.14 8.19 -4.18
CA LYS A 56 6.76 6.95 -4.86
C LYS A 56 5.40 7.04 -5.55
N GLN A 57 4.66 8.13 -5.35
CA GLN A 57 3.31 8.32 -5.87
C GLN A 57 2.36 7.18 -5.45
N VAL A 58 2.41 6.80 -4.17
CA VAL A 58 1.56 5.76 -3.57
C VAL A 58 0.75 6.33 -2.41
N TRP A 59 -0.42 5.74 -2.15
CA TRP A 59 -1.30 6.15 -1.04
C TRP A 59 -1.18 5.25 0.18
N ASP A 60 -0.68 4.03 0.00
CA ASP A 60 -0.64 3.00 1.02
C ASP A 60 0.80 2.54 1.23
N LEU A 61 1.23 2.52 2.50
CA LEU A 61 2.52 1.96 2.91
C LEU A 61 2.25 0.86 3.95
N PRO A 62 2.55 -0.41 3.62
CA PRO A 62 2.56 -1.47 4.60
C PRO A 62 3.59 -1.17 5.69
N VAL A 63 3.15 -1.28 6.94
CA VAL A 63 4.02 -1.18 8.11
C VAL A 63 4.48 -2.59 8.45
N VAL A 64 5.79 -2.82 8.46
CA VAL A 64 6.39 -4.12 8.70
C VAL A 64 7.43 -4.06 9.81
N THR A 65 7.61 -5.18 10.51
CA THR A 65 8.72 -5.42 11.42
C THR A 65 10.05 -5.57 10.65
N SER A 66 11.17 -5.60 11.39
CA SER A 66 12.50 -5.86 10.82
C SER A 66 12.65 -7.25 10.18
N ASP A 67 11.87 -8.25 10.61
CA ASP A 67 11.79 -9.58 10.00
C ASP A 67 10.81 -9.65 8.80
N GLY A 68 10.17 -8.54 8.42
CA GLY A 68 9.28 -8.46 7.26
C GLY A 68 7.86 -8.99 7.50
N THR A 69 7.47 -9.12 8.77
CA THR A 69 6.11 -9.44 9.20
C THR A 69 5.25 -8.17 9.16
N ILE A 70 4.01 -8.27 8.66
CA ILE A 70 3.08 -7.13 8.63
C ILE A 70 2.64 -6.79 10.05
N GLU A 71 2.76 -5.52 10.44
CA GLU A 71 2.17 -4.97 11.66
C GLU A 71 0.95 -4.08 11.36
N GLY A 72 0.86 -3.49 10.16
CA GLY A 72 -0.26 -2.63 9.80
C GLY A 72 -0.19 -2.04 8.40
N LEU A 73 -1.06 -1.07 8.14
CA LEU A 73 -1.14 -0.33 6.89
C LEU A 73 -1.31 1.16 7.18
N LEU A 74 -0.44 1.98 6.64
CA LEU A 74 -0.56 3.43 6.69
C LEU A 74 -1.19 3.95 5.40
N HIS A 75 -2.31 4.64 5.53
CA HIS A 75 -2.98 5.31 4.41
C HIS A 75 -2.72 6.83 4.44
N LEU A 76 -2.49 7.43 3.27
CA LEU A 76 -2.08 8.83 3.13
C LEU A 76 -3.06 9.81 3.80
N HIS A 77 -4.37 9.62 3.63
CA HIS A 77 -5.37 10.58 4.12
C HIS A 77 -5.38 10.71 5.66
N PRO A 78 -5.48 9.62 6.45
CA PRO A 78 -5.29 9.69 7.90
C PRO A 78 -3.92 10.22 8.32
N ALA A 79 -2.85 9.84 7.62
CA ALA A 79 -1.49 10.27 7.93
C ALA A 79 -1.33 11.80 7.82
N ILE A 80 -1.77 12.39 6.71
CA ILE A 80 -1.77 13.84 6.52
C ILE A 80 -2.66 14.52 7.58
N LYS A 81 -3.85 13.97 7.83
CA LYS A 81 -4.77 14.55 8.84
C LYS A 81 -4.15 14.59 10.24
N ALA A 82 -3.41 13.54 10.62
CA ALA A 82 -2.69 13.52 11.89
C ALA A 82 -1.56 14.55 11.91
N LEU A 83 -0.73 14.62 10.85
CA LEU A 83 0.32 15.64 10.72
C LEU A 83 -0.23 17.07 10.85
N MET A 84 -1.34 17.38 10.18
CA MET A 84 -1.96 18.71 10.25
C MET A 84 -2.44 19.07 11.67
N LYS A 85 -2.90 18.09 12.45
CA LYS A 85 -3.31 18.32 13.85
C LYS A 85 -2.11 18.62 14.74
N ASP A 86 -0.99 17.93 14.53
CA ASP A 86 0.23 18.16 15.29
C ASP A 86 0.73 19.60 15.07
N PHE A 87 0.73 20.10 13.82
CA PHE A 87 1.08 21.49 13.51
C PHE A 87 0.09 22.55 14.04
N SER A 88 -1.14 22.16 14.38
CA SER A 88 -2.15 23.09 14.90
C SER A 88 -2.10 23.21 16.43
N ASN A 89 -1.31 22.36 17.10
CA ASN A 89 -1.14 22.33 18.55
C ASN A 89 0.19 22.96 19.02
N ASP A 90 1.01 23.43 18.08
CA ASP A 90 2.20 24.29 18.30
C ASP A 90 1.84 25.77 18.13
#